data_AF-A0A1V5HRK6-F1
#
_entry.id   AF-A0A1V5HRK6-F1
#
_cell.length_a   1.000
_cell.length_b   1.000
_cell.length_c   1.000
_cell.angle_alpha   90.00
_cell.angle_beta   90.00
_cell.angle_gamma   90.00
#
_symmetry.space_group_name_H-M   'P 1'
#
loop_
_entity.id
_entity.type
_entity.pdbx_description
1 polymer ?
#
loop_
_entity_poly.entity_id
_entity_poly.type
_entity_poly.pdbx_seq_one_letter_code
_entity_poly.pdbx_strand_id
1 'polypeptide(L)'
;MNLGFLIAVCSGLILFFILFYLFGTLHYHKAEDHRFNPLSYFPYEEFEGPNDAFLSLARIFAGAFLIAQGLSAVLLLGAEEPNATMKTFSILVAILGGMEMVLLFFLLLLPAKYARAHIFVVVFYFCISVLYGVLGGSLLYGQAVYNDALAKTLGIILMVLGFIVLALLINPRFTNWARLHAENTSDGEKIVFRPRFFILAASEWLVLILNIIMTILILLGLYFLHG
;
A
#
# COMPACT_ATOMS: atom_id res chain seq x y z
N MET A 1 -6.64 -24.19 -0.84
CA MET A 1 -7.24 -22.88 -0.46
C MET A 1 -8.64 -22.75 -1.04
N ASN A 2 -9.62 -22.18 -0.32
CA ASN A 2 -11.00 -22.04 -0.84
C ASN A 2 -11.06 -20.91 -1.90
N LEU A 3 -11.39 -21.28 -3.14
CA LEU A 3 -11.46 -20.34 -4.28
C LEU A 3 -12.46 -19.19 -4.05
N GLY A 4 -13.62 -19.46 -3.46
CA GLY A 4 -14.62 -18.43 -3.16
C GLY A 4 -14.08 -17.39 -2.18
N PHE A 5 -13.35 -17.84 -1.15
CA PHE A 5 -12.74 -16.93 -0.18
C PHE A 5 -11.57 -16.13 -0.77
N LEU A 6 -10.74 -16.75 -1.63
CA LEU A 6 -9.71 -16.07 -2.40
C LEU A 6 -10.30 -14.94 -3.26
N ILE A 7 -11.33 -15.23 -4.05
CA ILE A 7 -11.99 -14.25 -4.92
C ILE A 7 -12.59 -13.11 -4.08
N ALA A 8 -13.22 -13.43 -2.95
CA ALA A 8 -13.78 -12.43 -2.05
C ALA A 8 -12.69 -11.48 -1.48
N VAL A 9 -11.54 -12.01 -1.07
CA VAL A 9 -10.43 -11.18 -0.57
C VAL A 9 -9.82 -10.32 -1.68
N CYS A 10 -9.50 -10.90 -2.83
CA CYS A 10 -8.92 -10.16 -3.96
C CYS A 10 -9.87 -9.09 -4.50
N SER A 11 -11.15 -9.41 -4.67
CA SER A 11 -12.15 -8.43 -5.10
C SER A 11 -12.39 -7.36 -4.04
N GLY A 12 -12.40 -7.72 -2.75
CA GLY A 12 -12.51 -6.79 -1.64
C GLY A 12 -11.34 -5.80 -1.59
N LEU A 13 -10.10 -6.27 -1.77
CA LEU A 13 -8.91 -5.40 -1.85
C LEU A 13 -9.06 -4.34 -2.94
N ILE A 14 -9.46 -4.74 -4.14
CA ILE A 14 -9.62 -3.81 -5.28
C ILE A 14 -10.82 -2.88 -5.05
N LEU A 15 -11.99 -3.44 -4.73
CA LEU A 15 -13.23 -2.69 -4.61
C LEU A 15 -13.15 -1.66 -3.48
N PHE A 16 -12.70 -2.07 -2.29
CA PHE A 16 -12.62 -1.15 -1.15
C PHE A 16 -11.53 -0.10 -1.36
N PHE A 17 -10.43 -0.42 -2.04
CA PHE A 17 -9.44 0.57 -2.45
C PHE A 17 -10.03 1.62 -3.42
N ILE A 18 -10.76 1.18 -4.45
CA ILE A 18 -11.40 2.09 -5.42
C ILE A 18 -12.43 2.99 -4.73
N LEU A 19 -13.28 2.42 -3.86
CA LEU A 19 -14.29 3.19 -3.15
C LEU A 19 -13.66 4.16 -2.15
N PHE A 20 -12.64 3.73 -1.42
CA PHE A 20 -11.84 4.59 -0.56
C PHE A 20 -11.29 5.80 -1.33
N TYR A 21 -10.62 5.55 -2.46
CA TYR A 21 -10.07 6.59 -3.32
C TYR A 21 -11.17 7.52 -3.84
N LEU A 22 -12.26 6.97 -4.39
CA LEU A 22 -13.38 7.74 -4.93
C LEU A 22 -13.99 8.66 -3.87
N PHE A 23 -14.35 8.13 -2.71
CA PHE A 23 -14.99 8.91 -1.65
C PHE A 23 -14.03 9.94 -1.03
N GLY A 24 -12.74 9.62 -0.94
CA GLY A 24 -11.69 10.59 -0.57
C GLY A 24 -11.63 11.77 -1.53
N THR A 25 -11.54 11.49 -2.83
CA THR A 25 -11.50 12.55 -3.86
C THR A 25 -12.77 13.41 -3.90
N LEU A 26 -13.95 12.80 -3.70
CA LEU A 26 -15.23 13.50 -3.65
C LEU A 26 -15.31 14.42 -2.43
N HIS A 27 -14.85 13.96 -1.27
CA HIS A 27 -14.76 14.78 -0.07
C HIS A 27 -13.83 15.97 -0.29
N TYR A 28 -12.63 15.73 -0.83
CA TYR A 28 -11.65 16.77 -1.11
C TYR A 28 -12.19 17.83 -2.07
N HIS A 29 -12.85 17.42 -3.15
CA HIS A 29 -13.43 18.34 -4.12
C HIS A 29 -14.49 19.25 -3.50
N LYS A 30 -15.29 18.71 -2.58
CA LYS A 30 -16.32 19.46 -1.87
C LYS A 30 -15.75 20.41 -0.81
N ALA A 31 -14.63 20.06 -0.19
CA ALA A 31 -14.02 20.84 0.89
C ALA A 31 -13.15 21.99 0.39
N GLU A 32 -12.37 21.78 -0.68
CA GLU A 32 -11.29 22.70 -1.09
C GLU A 32 -11.56 23.42 -2.44
N ASP A 33 -12.71 23.19 -3.08
CA ASP A 33 -13.09 23.71 -4.42
C ASP A 33 -12.00 23.50 -5.51
N HIS A 34 -11.12 22.53 -5.26
CA HIS A 34 -9.99 22.18 -6.10
C HIS A 34 -10.05 20.69 -6.45
N ARG A 35 -9.41 20.32 -7.56
CA ARG A 35 -9.36 18.92 -7.98
C ARG A 35 -8.32 18.19 -7.15
N PHE A 36 -8.70 17.05 -6.57
CA PHE A 36 -7.76 16.16 -5.90
C PHE A 36 -6.66 15.70 -6.87
N ASN A 37 -5.41 15.81 -6.44
CA ASN A 37 -4.26 15.33 -7.18
C ASN A 37 -3.50 14.30 -6.33
N PRO A 38 -3.54 13.00 -6.65
CA PRO A 38 -2.83 11.97 -5.89
C PRO A 38 -1.31 12.15 -5.90
N LEU A 39 -0.76 12.92 -6.85
CA LEU A 39 0.66 13.25 -6.86
C LEU A 39 1.04 14.31 -5.83
N SER A 40 0.06 15.01 -5.27
CA SER A 40 0.26 16.10 -4.31
C SER A 40 -0.35 15.82 -2.95
N TYR A 41 -1.33 14.92 -2.84
CA TYR A 41 -2.10 14.69 -1.63
C TYR A 41 -2.23 13.20 -1.33
N PHE A 42 -2.25 12.87 -0.04
CA PHE A 42 -2.45 11.50 0.46
C PHE A 42 -3.60 11.47 1.48
N PRO A 43 -4.28 10.33 1.69
CA PRO A 43 -5.56 10.29 2.39
C PRO A 43 -5.54 10.76 3.86
N TYR A 44 -4.39 10.75 4.55
CA TYR A 44 -4.30 11.31 5.90
C TYR A 44 -4.62 12.82 5.93
N GLU A 45 -4.52 13.52 4.80
CA GLU A 45 -4.83 14.95 4.65
C GLU A 45 -6.31 15.17 4.40
N GLU A 46 -6.95 14.23 3.69
CA GLU A 46 -8.40 14.21 3.53
C GLU A 46 -9.10 13.93 4.86
N PHE A 47 -8.43 13.20 5.77
CA PHE A 47 -8.98 12.80 7.06
C PHE A 47 -8.97 13.89 8.13
N GLU A 48 -8.34 15.03 7.90
CA GLU A 48 -8.35 16.18 8.82
C GLU A 48 -9.52 17.16 8.58
N GLY A 49 -10.31 16.98 7.52
CA GLY A 49 -11.43 17.85 7.16
C GLY A 49 -12.65 17.76 8.10
N PRO A 50 -13.60 18.72 8.00
CA PRO A 50 -14.85 18.67 8.74
C PRO A 50 -15.61 17.39 8.43
N ASN A 51 -16.08 16.69 9.47
CA ASN A 51 -16.78 15.43 9.33
C ASN A 51 -18.06 15.61 8.49
N ASP A 52 -18.06 15.05 7.29
CA ASP A 52 -19.23 14.91 6.46
C ASP A 52 -19.46 13.44 6.04
N ALA A 53 -20.56 13.21 5.32
CA ALA A 53 -20.93 11.86 4.89
C ALA A 53 -19.87 11.23 3.97
N PHE A 54 -19.24 12.02 3.10
CA PHE A 54 -18.21 11.51 2.18
C PHE A 54 -16.94 11.12 2.92
N LEU A 55 -16.51 11.93 3.90
CA LEU A 55 -15.38 11.58 4.75
C LEU A 55 -15.62 10.31 5.56
N SER A 56 -16.84 10.17 6.10
CA SER A 56 -17.22 8.97 6.85
C SER A 56 -17.19 7.73 5.96
N LEU A 57 -17.69 7.82 4.73
CA LEU A 57 -17.63 6.72 3.76
C LEU A 57 -16.18 6.39 3.37
N ALA A 58 -15.34 7.39 3.11
CA ALA A 58 -13.92 7.18 2.80
C ALA A 58 -13.21 6.40 3.93
N ARG A 59 -13.46 6.76 5.20
CA ARG A 59 -12.91 6.04 6.37
C ARG A 59 -13.46 4.61 6.49
N ILE A 60 -14.75 4.40 6.23
CA ILE A 60 -15.36 3.05 6.24
C ILE A 60 -14.69 2.16 5.18
N PHE A 61 -14.52 2.67 3.96
CA PHE A 61 -13.89 1.90 2.89
C PHE A 61 -12.39 1.69 3.11
N ALA A 62 -11.69 2.66 3.71
CA ALA A 62 -10.32 2.47 4.17
C ALA A 62 -10.21 1.35 5.23
N GLY A 63 -11.13 1.33 6.20
CA GLY A 63 -11.21 0.26 7.20
C GLY A 63 -11.52 -1.11 6.57
N ALA A 64 -12.47 -1.17 5.63
CA ALA A 64 -12.80 -2.39 4.90
C ALA A 64 -11.61 -2.89 4.06
N PHE A 65 -10.86 -1.98 3.44
CA PHE A 65 -9.63 -2.29 2.72
C PHE A 65 -8.56 -2.89 3.65
N LEU A 66 -8.32 -2.28 4.82
CA LEU A 66 -7.40 -2.81 5.82
C LEU A 66 -7.81 -4.21 6.30
N ILE A 67 -9.11 -4.43 6.53
CA ILE A 67 -9.63 -5.74 6.91
C ILE A 67 -9.38 -6.75 5.79
N ALA A 68 -9.65 -6.40 4.52
CA ALA A 68 -9.36 -7.28 3.39
C ALA A 68 -7.86 -7.62 3.31
N GLN A 69 -6.98 -6.67 3.58
CA GLN A 69 -5.54 -6.91 3.63
C GLN A 69 -5.15 -7.81 4.82
N GLY A 70 -5.75 -7.63 6.00
CA GLY A 70 -5.58 -8.55 7.12
C GLY A 70 -6.05 -9.98 6.81
N LEU A 71 -7.19 -10.13 6.12
CA LEU A 71 -7.70 -11.44 5.68
C LEU A 71 -6.77 -12.12 4.67
N SER A 72 -6.04 -11.36 3.85
CA SER A 72 -5.00 -11.92 2.97
C SER A 72 -3.91 -12.65 3.76
N ALA A 73 -3.46 -12.09 4.90
CA ALA A 73 -2.47 -12.75 5.76
C ALA A 73 -3.02 -14.04 6.38
N VAL A 74 -4.31 -14.09 6.73
CA VAL A 74 -4.97 -15.30 7.23
C VAL A 74 -5.02 -16.38 6.14
N LEU A 75 -5.30 -16.02 4.89
CA LEU A 75 -5.25 -16.94 3.75
C LEU A 75 -3.86 -17.56 3.57
N LEU A 76 -2.80 -16.76 3.72
CA LEU A 76 -1.41 -17.23 3.64
C LEU A 76 -1.08 -18.25 4.75
N LEU A 77 -1.56 -18.03 5.98
CA LEU A 77 -1.35 -18.97 7.08
C LEU A 77 -2.10 -20.30 6.89
N GLY A 78 -3.20 -20.28 6.14
CA GLY A 78 -4.01 -21.46 5.82
C GLY A 78 -3.55 -22.21 4.56
N ALA A 79 -2.49 -21.77 3.88
CA ALA A 79 -1.94 -22.48 2.73
C ALA A 79 -1.32 -23.81 3.16
N GLU A 80 -1.59 -24.87 2.39
CA GLU A 80 -0.89 -26.14 2.55
C GLU A 80 0.50 -26.01 1.95
N GLU A 81 1.50 -26.66 2.55
CA GLU A 81 2.91 -26.40 2.26
C GLU A 81 3.66 -27.72 2.14
N PRO A 82 4.51 -27.90 1.10
CA PRO A 82 5.12 -29.19 0.81
C PRO A 82 6.16 -29.62 1.86
N ASN A 83 6.74 -28.66 2.59
CA ASN A 83 7.72 -28.93 3.64
C ASN A 83 7.73 -27.84 4.72
N ALA A 84 8.40 -28.12 5.85
CA ALA A 84 8.48 -27.22 6.99
C ALA A 84 9.17 -25.87 6.69
N THR A 85 10.14 -25.87 5.76
CA THR A 85 10.83 -24.65 5.35
C THR A 85 9.89 -23.72 4.61
N MET A 86 9.16 -24.20 3.60
CA MET A 86 8.18 -23.39 2.86
C MET A 86 7.06 -22.90 3.78
N LYS A 87 6.60 -23.74 4.71
CA LYS A 87 5.67 -23.32 5.77
C LYS A 87 6.19 -22.17 6.62
N THR A 88 7.48 -22.17 6.96
CA THR A 88 8.09 -21.07 7.71
C THR A 88 8.13 -19.80 6.86
N PHE A 89 8.45 -19.89 5.57
CA PHE A 89 8.38 -18.74 4.66
C PHE A 89 6.96 -18.18 4.54
N SER A 90 5.93 -19.02 4.38
CA SER A 90 4.52 -18.57 4.31
C SER A 90 4.08 -17.87 5.58
N ILE A 91 4.48 -18.38 6.76
CA ILE A 91 4.23 -17.73 8.04
C ILE A 91 4.93 -16.36 8.11
N LEU A 92 6.20 -16.27 7.70
CA LEU A 92 6.93 -15.00 7.68
C LEU A 92 6.28 -13.98 6.75
N VAL A 93 5.87 -14.39 5.54
CA VAL A 93 5.17 -13.52 4.58
C VAL A 93 3.82 -13.06 5.15
N ALA A 94 3.09 -13.94 5.83
CA ALA A 94 1.84 -13.57 6.51
C ALA A 94 2.06 -12.56 7.64
N ILE A 95 3.10 -12.75 8.48
CA ILE A 95 3.46 -11.79 9.53
C ILE A 95 3.80 -10.43 8.92
N LEU A 96 4.60 -10.40 7.84
CA LEU A 96 4.93 -9.17 7.14
C LEU A 96 3.70 -8.48 6.55
N GLY A 97 2.76 -9.22 5.95
CA GLY A 97 1.49 -8.67 5.48
C GLY A 97 0.63 -8.09 6.61
N GLY A 98 0.63 -8.73 7.78
CA GLY A 98 -0.02 -8.20 8.99
C GLY A 98 0.65 -6.93 9.52
N MET A 99 1.98 -6.88 9.54
CA MET A 99 2.74 -5.68 9.91
C MET A 99 2.49 -4.54 8.93
N GLU A 100 2.41 -4.84 7.63
CA GLU A 100 2.08 -3.89 6.59
C GLU A 100 0.70 -3.26 6.83
N MET A 101 -0.32 -4.08 7.13
CA MET A 101 -1.67 -3.59 7.45
C MET A 101 -1.65 -2.61 8.64
N VAL A 102 -0.92 -2.95 9.71
CA VAL A 102 -0.81 -2.10 10.90
C VAL A 102 -0.10 -0.78 10.58
N LEU A 103 0.99 -0.83 9.81
CA LEU A 103 1.72 0.37 9.41
C LEU A 103 0.88 1.26 8.48
N LEU A 104 0.15 0.67 7.54
CA LEU A 104 -0.76 1.39 6.67
C LEU A 104 -1.88 2.07 7.48
N PHE A 105 -2.44 1.39 8.48
CA PHE A 105 -3.42 2.00 9.38
C PHE A 105 -2.86 3.26 10.06
N PHE A 106 -1.63 3.20 10.59
CA PHE A 106 -0.99 4.39 11.15
C PHE A 106 -0.73 5.46 10.10
N LEU A 107 -0.31 5.08 8.89
CA LEU A 107 -0.08 5.99 7.77
C LEU A 107 -1.33 6.78 7.38
N LEU A 108 -2.48 6.12 7.36
CA LEU A 108 -3.76 6.74 7.04
C LEU A 108 -4.26 7.70 8.14
N LEU A 109 -3.86 7.49 9.40
CA LEU A 109 -4.32 8.28 10.53
C LEU A 109 -3.32 9.32 11.04
N LEU A 110 -2.04 9.19 10.71
CA LEU A 110 -0.98 10.04 11.22
C LEU A 110 -0.73 11.21 10.26
N PRO A 111 -1.23 12.42 10.56
CA PRO A 111 -1.10 13.54 9.66
C PRO A 111 0.36 13.99 9.51
N ALA A 112 0.71 14.45 8.31
CA ALA A 112 2.07 14.88 7.95
C ALA A 112 2.64 16.02 8.82
N LYS A 113 1.79 16.76 9.56
CA LYS A 113 2.24 17.76 10.55
C LYS A 113 3.17 17.15 11.60
N TYR A 114 3.01 15.87 11.93
CA TYR A 114 3.93 15.11 12.78
C TYR A 114 5.06 14.50 11.96
N ALA A 115 5.78 15.35 11.24
CA ALA A 115 6.80 15.00 10.24
C ALA A 115 7.73 13.85 10.63
N ARG A 116 8.34 13.89 11.82
CA ARG A 116 9.30 12.84 12.27
C ARG A 116 8.64 11.47 12.42
N ALA A 117 7.48 11.44 13.06
CA ALA A 117 6.74 10.20 13.26
C ALA A 117 6.19 9.66 11.94
N HIS A 118 5.68 10.55 11.08
CA HIS A 118 5.14 10.18 9.79
C HIS A 118 6.21 9.58 8.87
N ILE A 119 7.37 10.24 8.71
CA ILE A 119 8.51 9.68 7.96
C ILE A 119 8.94 8.33 8.53
N PHE A 120 8.98 8.20 9.86
CA PHE A 120 9.35 6.94 10.50
C PHE A 120 8.39 5.81 10.08
N VAL A 121 7.08 6.05 10.14
CA VAL A 121 6.08 5.06 9.69
C VAL A 121 6.23 4.76 8.20
N VAL A 122 6.44 5.77 7.34
CA VAL A 122 6.66 5.58 5.89
C VAL A 122 7.88 4.71 5.60
N VAL A 123 9.02 5.00 6.24
CA VAL A 123 10.25 4.23 6.05
C VAL A 123 10.07 2.79 6.48
N PHE A 124 9.44 2.56 7.65
CA PHE A 124 9.14 1.21 8.11
C PHE A 124 8.17 0.50 7.18
N TYR A 125 7.11 1.18 6.72
CA TYR A 125 6.16 0.65 5.76
C TYR A 125 6.86 0.18 4.49
N PHE A 126 7.72 1.03 3.90
CA PHE A 126 8.46 0.70 2.68
C PHE A 126 9.42 -0.47 2.90
N CYS A 127 10.17 -0.49 4.01
CA CYS A 127 11.05 -1.61 4.35
C CYS A 127 10.28 -2.93 4.47
N ILE A 128 9.13 -2.93 5.15
CA ILE A 128 8.28 -4.12 5.27
C ILE A 128 7.73 -4.54 3.91
N SER A 129 7.32 -3.60 3.05
CA SER A 129 6.86 -3.87 1.69
C SER A 129 7.95 -4.49 0.80
N VAL A 130 9.20 -4.03 0.90
CA VAL A 130 10.34 -4.66 0.22
C VAL A 130 10.50 -6.11 0.65
N LEU A 131 10.53 -6.36 1.97
CA LEU A 131 10.67 -7.71 2.52
C LEU A 131 9.50 -8.60 2.13
N TYR A 132 8.27 -8.07 2.15
CA TYR A 132 7.06 -8.78 1.75
C TYR A 132 7.12 -9.23 0.29
N GLY A 133 7.49 -8.34 -0.64
CA GLY A 133 7.66 -8.66 -2.05
C GLY A 133 8.78 -9.66 -2.32
N VAL A 134 9.95 -9.46 -1.71
CA VAL A 134 11.12 -10.33 -1.91
C VAL A 134 10.90 -11.73 -1.32
N LEU A 135 10.37 -11.82 -0.09
CA LEU A 135 10.10 -13.12 0.54
C LEU A 135 8.89 -13.81 -0.07
N GLY A 136 7.83 -13.07 -0.42
CA GLY A 136 6.68 -13.62 -1.16
C GLY A 136 7.09 -14.14 -2.54
N GLY A 137 7.97 -13.44 -3.24
CA GLY A 137 8.55 -13.91 -4.49
C GLY A 137 9.42 -15.16 -4.31
N SER A 138 10.24 -15.18 -3.26
CA SER A 138 11.09 -16.33 -2.92
C SER A 138 10.26 -17.57 -2.57
N LEU A 139 9.14 -17.38 -1.88
CA LEU A 139 8.19 -18.44 -1.54
C LEU A 139 7.63 -19.09 -2.81
N LEU A 140 7.05 -18.31 -3.73
CA LEU A 140 6.49 -18.85 -4.99
C LEU A 140 7.57 -19.50 -5.86
N TYR A 141 8.75 -18.90 -5.93
CA TYR A 141 9.86 -19.43 -6.71
C TYR A 141 10.37 -20.77 -6.14
N GLY A 142 10.45 -20.88 -4.82
CA GLY A 142 10.93 -22.08 -4.12
C GLY A 142 9.93 -23.24 -4.11
N GLN A 143 8.64 -22.94 -4.12
CA GLN A 143 7.57 -23.95 -4.15
C GLN A 143 7.28 -24.52 -5.54
N ALA A 144 7.71 -23.86 -6.61
CA ALA A 144 7.46 -24.31 -7.98
C ALA A 144 8.08 -25.69 -8.23
N VAL A 145 7.29 -26.74 -7.99
CA VAL A 145 7.64 -28.14 -8.29
C VAL A 145 8.01 -28.23 -9.77
N TYR A 146 9.05 -29.02 -10.08
CA TYR A 146 9.67 -29.19 -11.40
C TYR A 146 8.84 -28.65 -12.58
N ASN A 147 9.15 -27.39 -12.95
CA ASN A 147 8.72 -26.72 -14.18
C ASN A 147 7.36 -26.01 -14.20
N ASP A 148 6.79 -25.63 -13.05
CA ASP A 148 5.73 -24.61 -13.07
C ASP A 148 6.31 -23.23 -13.42
N ALA A 149 6.32 -22.93 -14.71
CA ALA A 149 6.80 -21.68 -15.26
C ALA A 149 5.99 -20.47 -14.75
N LEU A 150 4.70 -20.66 -14.43
CA LEU A 150 3.85 -19.58 -13.96
C LEU A 150 4.28 -19.14 -12.56
N ALA A 151 4.37 -20.06 -11.60
CA ALA A 151 4.77 -19.75 -10.23
C ALA A 151 6.17 -19.11 -10.17
N LYS A 152 7.13 -19.61 -10.96
CA LYS A 152 8.47 -19.00 -11.05
C LYS A 152 8.43 -17.59 -11.62
N THR A 153 7.63 -17.37 -12.66
CA THR A 153 7.49 -16.04 -13.28
C THR A 153 6.85 -15.06 -12.30
N LEU A 154 5.78 -15.46 -11.62
CA LEU A 154 5.15 -14.65 -10.57
C LEU A 154 6.13 -14.35 -9.43
N GLY A 155 6.93 -15.34 -9.00
CA GLY A 155 7.97 -15.15 -8.00
C GLY A 155 9.00 -14.10 -8.40
N ILE A 156 9.50 -14.15 -9.63
CA ILE A 156 10.44 -13.14 -10.16
C ILE A 156 9.79 -11.76 -10.22
N ILE A 157 8.54 -11.67 -10.72
CA ILE A 157 7.81 -10.41 -10.78
C ILE A 157 7.69 -9.79 -9.38
N LEU A 158 7.32 -10.58 -8.36
CA LEU A 158 7.22 -10.10 -6.97
C LEU A 158 8.55 -9.56 -6.43
N MET A 159 9.67 -10.25 -6.69
CA MET A 159 10.99 -9.75 -6.31
C MET A 159 11.29 -8.41 -6.98
N VAL A 160 11.00 -8.28 -8.28
CA VAL A 160 11.19 -7.02 -9.03
C VAL A 160 10.33 -5.90 -8.43
N LEU A 161 9.06 -6.17 -8.09
CA LEU A 161 8.20 -5.19 -7.43
C LEU A 161 8.78 -4.76 -6.07
N GLY A 162 9.30 -5.70 -5.28
CA GLY A 162 10.01 -5.39 -4.04
C GLY A 162 11.24 -4.50 -4.26
N PHE A 163 12.04 -4.75 -5.30
CA PHE A 163 13.17 -3.90 -5.65
C PHE A 163 12.76 -2.51 -6.16
N ILE A 164 11.61 -2.38 -6.84
CA ILE A 164 11.05 -1.08 -7.21
C ILE A 164 10.72 -0.28 -5.94
N VAL A 165 10.10 -0.89 -4.93
CA VAL A 165 9.86 -0.24 -3.63
C VAL A 165 11.17 0.18 -2.96
N LEU A 166 12.21 -0.65 -3.02
CA LEU A 166 13.53 -0.30 -2.49
C LEU A 166 14.14 0.90 -3.22
N ALA A 167 14.02 0.95 -4.55
CA ALA A 167 14.49 2.07 -5.35
C ALA A 167 13.74 3.37 -5.01
N LEU A 168 12.44 3.28 -4.70
CA LEU A 168 11.69 4.41 -4.17
C LEU A 168 12.29 4.86 -2.84
N LEU A 169 12.46 3.96 -1.86
CA LEU A 169 12.99 4.28 -0.52
C LEU A 169 14.35 5.03 -0.56
N ILE A 170 15.24 4.67 -1.48
CA ILE A 170 16.58 5.26 -1.61
C ILE A 170 16.55 6.59 -2.39
N ASN A 171 15.38 7.02 -2.91
CA ASN A 171 15.26 8.22 -3.72
C ASN A 171 15.74 9.48 -2.95
N PRO A 172 16.84 10.12 -3.38
CA PRO A 172 17.42 11.25 -2.66
C PRO A 172 16.51 12.48 -2.67
N ARG A 173 15.50 12.52 -3.54
CA ARG A 173 14.52 13.61 -3.53
C ARG A 173 13.61 13.56 -2.30
N PHE A 174 13.57 12.46 -1.55
CA PHE A 174 12.88 12.40 -0.26
C PHE A 174 13.49 13.33 0.79
N THR A 175 14.79 13.66 0.78
CA THR A 175 15.34 14.57 1.80
C THR A 175 14.77 15.98 1.72
N ASN A 176 14.15 16.36 0.60
CA ASN A 176 13.55 17.67 0.38
C ASN A 176 12.01 17.62 0.35
N TRP A 177 11.41 16.55 0.88
CA TRP A 177 9.97 16.32 0.82
C TRP A 177 9.15 17.50 1.36
N ALA A 178 9.60 18.17 2.42
CA ALA A 178 8.88 19.30 3.04
C ALA A 178 9.12 20.68 2.40
N ARG A 179 9.75 20.77 1.22
CA ARG A 179 9.94 22.07 0.54
C ARG A 179 8.59 22.60 0.04
N LEU A 180 8.04 23.57 0.76
CA LEU A 180 6.93 24.39 0.29
C LEU A 180 7.44 25.44 -0.70
N HIS A 181 6.68 25.72 -1.76
CA HIS A 181 6.98 26.84 -2.64
C HIS A 181 6.42 28.11 -2.02
N ALA A 182 7.19 29.19 -2.05
CA ALA A 182 6.71 30.51 -1.67
C ALA A 182 6.81 31.40 -2.92
N GLU A 183 5.69 31.98 -3.34
CA GLU A 183 5.70 33.10 -4.29
C GLU A 183 5.45 34.38 -3.49
N ASN A 184 6.21 35.42 -3.83
CA ASN A 184 5.90 36.76 -3.37
C ASN A 184 4.82 37.31 -4.30
N THR A 185 3.64 37.60 -3.76
CA THR A 185 2.61 38.34 -4.48
C THR A 185 3.11 39.75 -4.80
N SER A 186 2.55 40.40 -5.83
CA SER A 186 2.87 41.78 -6.21
C SER A 186 2.75 42.79 -5.06
N ASP A 187 1.97 42.44 -4.04
CA ASP A 187 1.65 43.27 -2.88
C ASP A 187 2.61 43.03 -1.69
N GLY A 188 3.66 42.21 -1.87
CA GLY A 188 4.67 41.92 -0.85
C GLY A 188 4.27 40.83 0.14
N GLU A 189 3.07 40.25 -0.01
CA GLU A 189 2.63 39.08 0.76
C GLU A 189 3.37 37.81 0.29
N LYS A 190 3.76 36.95 1.23
CA LYS A 190 4.33 35.63 0.93
C LYS A 190 3.22 34.59 0.95
N ILE A 191 2.79 34.14 -0.22
CA ILE A 191 1.85 33.02 -0.31
C ILE A 191 2.68 31.74 -0.40
N VAL A 192 2.50 30.88 0.59
CA VAL A 192 3.15 29.57 0.66
C VAL A 192 2.18 28.53 0.13
N PHE A 193 2.54 27.85 -0.95
CA PHE A 193 1.72 26.79 -1.56
C PHE A 193 2.49 25.47 -1.68
N ARG A 194 1.72 24.38 -1.68
CA ARG A 194 2.27 23.04 -1.86
C ARG A 194 2.64 22.80 -3.33
N PRO A 195 3.80 22.19 -3.63
CA PRO A 195 4.13 21.80 -5.00
C PRO A 195 3.07 20.87 -5.61
N ARG A 196 2.83 21.03 -6.92
CA ARG A 196 1.99 20.13 -7.74
C ARG A 196 2.48 18.67 -7.80
N PHE A 197 3.69 18.43 -7.32
CA PHE A 197 4.26 17.09 -7.17
C PHE A 197 4.93 17.00 -5.78
N PHE A 198 4.23 16.36 -4.85
CA PHE A 198 4.74 16.07 -3.52
C PHE A 198 5.25 14.63 -3.52
N ILE A 199 6.57 14.50 -3.60
CA ILE A 199 7.20 13.19 -3.86
C ILE A 199 6.88 12.14 -2.80
N LEU A 200 6.58 12.57 -1.56
CA LEU A 200 6.15 11.68 -0.49
C LEU A 200 4.79 11.05 -0.80
N ALA A 201 3.74 11.86 -0.96
CA ALA A 201 2.40 11.36 -1.32
C ALA A 201 2.41 10.49 -2.57
N ALA A 202 3.10 10.93 -3.63
CA ALA A 202 3.20 10.16 -4.87
C ALA A 202 3.84 8.78 -4.65
N SER A 203 4.87 8.71 -3.80
CA SER A 203 5.55 7.45 -3.48
C SER A 203 4.70 6.56 -2.57
N GLU A 204 4.00 7.13 -1.60
CA GLU A 204 3.11 6.38 -0.71
C GLU A 204 1.97 5.73 -1.49
N TRP A 205 1.34 6.47 -2.42
CA TRP A 205 0.33 5.90 -3.32
C TRP A 205 0.91 4.78 -4.18
N LEU A 206 2.08 5.01 -4.76
CA LEU A 206 2.71 4.00 -5.61
C LEU A 206 3.02 2.73 -4.82
N VAL A 207 3.61 2.83 -3.63
CA VAL A 207 3.90 1.67 -2.78
C VAL A 207 2.62 0.96 -2.35
N LEU A 208 1.56 1.69 -1.98
CA LEU A 208 0.27 1.09 -1.65
C LEU A 208 -0.29 0.29 -2.84
N ILE A 209 -0.28 0.85 -4.05
CA ILE A 209 -0.74 0.16 -5.27
C ILE A 209 0.12 -1.07 -5.55
N LEU A 210 1.44 -0.94 -5.44
CA LEU A 210 2.37 -2.06 -5.62
C LEU A 210 2.10 -3.17 -4.61
N ASN A 211 1.79 -2.84 -3.35
CA ASN A 211 1.47 -3.83 -2.34
C ASN A 211 0.15 -4.56 -2.63
N ILE A 212 -0.90 -3.86 -3.08
CA ILE A 212 -2.14 -4.50 -3.55
C ILE A 212 -1.82 -5.53 -4.64
N ILE A 213 -1.01 -5.14 -5.63
CA ILE A 213 -0.61 -6.03 -6.72
C ILE A 213 0.18 -7.22 -6.16
N MET A 214 1.18 -6.98 -5.29
CA MET A 214 1.99 -8.04 -4.69
C MET A 214 1.13 -9.03 -3.90
N THR A 215 0.22 -8.56 -3.05
CA THR A 215 -0.70 -9.42 -2.30
C THR A 215 -1.56 -10.28 -3.22
N ILE A 216 -2.16 -9.69 -4.27
CA ILE A 216 -2.97 -10.45 -5.24
C ILE A 216 -2.12 -11.50 -5.95
N LEU A 217 -0.91 -11.15 -6.41
CA LEU A 217 -0.02 -12.08 -7.11
C LEU A 217 0.45 -13.23 -6.20
N ILE A 218 0.76 -12.96 -4.93
CA ILE A 218 1.12 -14.01 -3.96
C ILE A 218 -0.06 -14.96 -3.78
N LEU A 219 -1.26 -14.43 -3.51
CA LEU A 219 -2.45 -15.26 -3.29
C LEU A 219 -2.80 -16.10 -4.52
N LEU A 220 -2.75 -15.53 -5.72
CA LEU A 220 -2.98 -16.26 -6.97
C LEU A 220 -1.90 -17.32 -7.21
N GLY A 221 -0.62 -16.99 -7.00
CA GLY A 221 0.47 -17.94 -7.15
C GLY A 221 0.33 -19.14 -6.22
N LEU A 222 0.00 -18.90 -4.95
CA LEU A 222 -0.26 -19.98 -3.99
C LEU A 222 -1.51 -20.78 -4.32
N TYR A 223 -2.55 -20.14 -4.87
CA TYR A 223 -3.73 -20.85 -5.35
C TYR A 223 -3.37 -21.82 -6.47
N PHE A 224 -2.65 -21.39 -7.50
CA PHE A 224 -2.28 -22.24 -8.62
C PHE A 224 -1.30 -23.37 -8.26
N LEU A 225 -0.52 -23.19 -7.19
CA LEU A 225 0.39 -24.22 -6.70
C LEU A 225 -0.32 -25.32 -5.88
N HIS A 226 -1.48 -25.03 -5.27
CA HIS A 226 -2.14 -25.94 -4.31
C HIS A 226 -3.63 -26.22 -4.62
N GLY A 227 -4.20 -25.61 -5.65
CA GLY A 227 -5.59 -25.75 -6.08
C GLY A 227 -5.70 -26.57 -7.35
#